data_AF-A0A4Q3VD62-F1
#
_entry.id   AF-A0A4Q3VD62-F1
#
_cell.length_a   1.000
_cell.length_b   1.000
_cell.length_c   1.000
_cell.angle_alpha   90.00
_cell.angle_beta   90.00
_cell.angle_gamma   90.00
#
_symmetry.space_group_name_H-M   'P 1'
#
loop_
_entity.id
_entity.type
_entity.pdbx_description
1 polymer ?
#
loop_
_entity_poly.entity_id
_entity_poly.type
_entity_poly.pdbx_seq_one_letter_code
_entity_poly.pdbx_strand_id
1 'polypeptide(L)'
;MLPLLLAFAQNSSASLVLAADSVVPGEAFTAAIHIKMEPGWHTYWKNPGDSGSAPSVKWTLPTGWRVGNLRWPLPTRHKTAEGTDFIYENEVLLLAEITAPKPGARPTLDSEAPIPVPRSAVLKAKVSWLVCQEACVPASAEVSAPIMVGQDKPSKSFDLLAELKLAIPASLVDGWKVKATSTGVALARTDGDPIQKGTIFLPAEAGIFDHSDPGTISADGKSLTLKSS
;
A
#
# COMPACT_ATOMS: atom_id res chain seq x y z
N MET A 1 -22.70 1.92 18.75
CA MET A 1 -21.97 2.12 17.48
C MET A 1 -21.04 3.30 17.68
N LEU A 2 -19.74 3.08 17.83
CA LEU A 2 -18.76 4.17 17.76
C LEU A 2 -18.49 4.47 16.28
N PRO A 3 -18.55 5.73 15.84
CA PRO A 3 -18.40 6.06 14.43
C PRO A 3 -16.95 5.87 13.98
N LEU A 4 -16.79 5.43 12.73
CA LEU A 4 -15.53 5.57 11.99
C LEU A 4 -15.23 7.08 11.91
N LEU A 5 -14.16 7.55 12.57
CA LEU A 5 -13.83 8.97 12.55
C LEU A 5 -13.24 9.30 11.17
N LEU A 6 -14.02 10.03 10.36
CA LEU A 6 -13.55 10.69 9.15
C LEU A 6 -12.87 12.00 9.56
N ALA A 7 -11.60 12.16 9.18
CA ALA A 7 -10.88 13.42 9.36
C ALA A 7 -10.75 14.12 7.99
N PHE A 8 -11.21 15.38 7.91
CA PHE A 8 -11.09 16.22 6.71
C PHE A 8 -9.78 17.01 6.74
N ALA A 9 -9.05 17.00 5.63
CA ALA A 9 -7.88 17.82 5.40
C ALA A 9 -7.90 18.27 3.92
N GLN A 10 -8.24 19.53 3.67
CA GLN A 10 -8.03 20.25 2.39
C GLN A 10 -8.36 19.41 1.13
N ASN A 11 -9.64 19.36 0.75
CA ASN A 11 -10.16 18.60 -0.41
C ASN A 11 -9.85 17.09 -0.38
N SER A 12 -9.49 16.58 0.79
CA SER A 12 -9.26 15.16 1.03
C SER A 12 -9.60 14.75 2.46
N SER A 13 -9.64 13.45 2.70
CA SER A 13 -9.90 12.84 4.00
C SER A 13 -9.21 11.49 4.10
N ALA A 14 -9.00 11.02 5.32
CA ALA A 14 -8.52 9.66 5.57
C ALA A 14 -9.39 8.93 6.60
N SER A 15 -9.47 7.60 6.47
CA SER A 15 -10.11 6.72 7.45
C SER A 15 -9.37 5.37 7.56
N LEU A 16 -9.59 4.65 8.67
CA LEU A 16 -9.04 3.31 8.90
C LEU A 16 -10.12 2.24 8.72
N VAL A 17 -10.07 1.50 7.62
CA VAL A 17 -11.05 0.45 7.28
C VAL A 17 -10.49 -0.91 7.69
N LEU A 18 -11.28 -1.72 8.42
CA LEU A 18 -10.88 -3.06 8.85
C LEU A 18 -11.68 -4.11 8.09
N ALA A 19 -11.05 -5.23 7.73
CA ALA A 19 -11.74 -6.40 7.15
C ALA A 19 -12.51 -7.22 8.20
N ALA A 20 -12.34 -6.95 9.50
CA ALA A 20 -12.92 -7.70 10.59
C ALA A 20 -13.54 -6.78 11.64
N ASP A 21 -14.73 -7.16 12.15
CA ASP A 21 -15.33 -6.60 13.36
C ASP A 21 -14.74 -7.27 14.62
N SER A 22 -14.31 -8.53 14.50
CA SER A 22 -13.70 -9.33 15.55
C SER A 22 -12.63 -10.25 14.98
N VAL A 23 -11.52 -10.41 15.68
CA VAL A 23 -10.40 -11.27 15.27
C VAL A 23 -10.06 -12.30 16.36
N VAL A 24 -9.67 -13.50 15.94
CA VAL A 24 -9.14 -14.52 16.86
C VAL A 24 -7.77 -14.10 17.39
N PRO A 25 -7.50 -14.21 18.71
CA PRO A 25 -6.17 -13.96 19.26
C PRO A 25 -5.07 -14.70 18.48
N GLY A 26 -4.05 -13.97 18.03
CA GLY A 26 -2.95 -14.53 17.25
C GLY A 26 -3.14 -14.59 15.75
N GLU A 27 -4.34 -14.30 15.24
CA GLU A 27 -4.63 -14.27 13.82
C GLU A 27 -4.43 -12.87 13.22
N ALA A 28 -4.25 -12.85 11.90
CA ALA A 28 -4.06 -11.65 11.11
C ALA A 28 -5.30 -11.33 10.29
N PHE A 29 -5.55 -10.05 10.08
CA PHE A 29 -6.61 -9.53 9.23
C PHE A 29 -6.10 -8.33 8.43
N THR A 30 -6.77 -8.05 7.31
CA THR A 30 -6.43 -6.89 6.49
C THR A 30 -7.04 -5.62 7.10
N ALA A 31 -6.23 -4.57 7.17
CA ALA A 31 -6.67 -3.20 7.40
C ALA A 31 -6.26 -2.33 6.21
N ALA A 32 -6.93 -1.20 6.02
CA ALA A 32 -6.62 -0.25 4.98
C ALA A 32 -6.68 1.19 5.49
N ILE A 33 -5.71 2.00 5.09
CA ILE A 33 -5.83 3.45 5.15
C ILE A 33 -6.51 3.90 3.86
N HIS A 34 -7.76 4.35 3.97
CA HIS A 34 -8.53 4.88 2.85
C HIS A 34 -8.34 6.38 2.79
N ILE A 35 -7.62 6.85 1.77
CA ILE A 35 -7.47 8.27 1.46
C ILE A 35 -8.45 8.58 0.34
N LYS A 36 -9.37 9.51 0.59
CA LYS A 36 -10.35 9.98 -0.39
C LYS A 36 -10.12 11.45 -0.68
N MET A 37 -10.16 11.83 -1.95
CA MET A 37 -9.86 13.15 -2.47
C MET A 37 -11.05 13.60 -3.34
N GLU A 38 -11.22 14.91 -3.47
CA GLU A 38 -12.20 15.47 -4.39
C GLU A 38 -11.83 15.18 -5.85
N PRO A 39 -12.80 15.16 -6.78
CA PRO A 39 -12.52 14.95 -8.19
C PRO A 39 -11.45 15.90 -8.73
N GLY A 40 -10.49 15.37 -9.48
CA GLY A 40 -9.35 16.12 -10.02
C GLY A 40 -8.17 16.27 -9.06
N TRP A 41 -8.31 15.85 -7.80
CA TRP A 41 -7.21 15.79 -6.85
C TRP A 41 -6.57 14.39 -6.81
N HIS A 42 -5.28 14.37 -6.55
CA HIS A 42 -4.49 13.13 -6.48
C HIS A 42 -3.49 13.12 -5.33
N THR A 43 -3.02 11.93 -4.99
CA THR A 43 -1.88 11.69 -4.11
C THR A 43 -0.91 10.72 -4.78
N TYR A 44 0.22 10.43 -4.13
CA TYR A 44 1.34 9.71 -4.77
C TYR A 44 1.42 8.25 -4.38
N TRP A 45 2.05 7.47 -5.25
CA TRP A 45 2.51 6.12 -4.96
C TRP A 45 3.75 6.11 -4.07
N LYS A 46 4.20 4.91 -3.66
CA LYS A 46 5.43 4.72 -2.87
C LYS A 46 6.67 5.31 -3.55
N ASN A 47 6.76 5.16 -4.87
CA ASN A 47 7.65 5.96 -5.70
C ASN A 47 6.79 7.07 -6.28
N PRO A 48 6.96 8.34 -5.89
CA PRO A 48 6.14 9.43 -6.39
C PRO A 48 6.44 9.78 -7.85
N GLY A 49 7.60 9.36 -8.38
CA GLY A 49 8.12 9.80 -9.66
C GLY A 49 9.00 11.03 -9.51
N ASP A 50 8.90 11.97 -10.43
CA ASP A 50 9.77 13.16 -10.49
C ASP A 50 9.34 14.27 -9.53
N SER A 51 8.05 14.32 -9.18
CA SER A 51 7.46 15.30 -8.28
C SER A 51 6.64 14.64 -7.18
N GLY A 52 6.63 15.25 -5.99
CA GLY A 52 5.74 14.86 -4.89
C GLY A 52 6.36 13.99 -3.80
N SER A 53 5.50 13.33 -3.02
CA SER A 53 5.92 12.52 -1.86
C SER A 53 4.88 11.48 -1.50
N ALA A 54 5.36 10.26 -1.23
CA ALA A 54 4.51 9.14 -0.84
C ALA A 54 3.77 9.41 0.48
N PRO A 55 2.50 8.96 0.61
CA PRO A 55 1.82 8.88 1.90
C PRO A 55 2.63 8.10 2.93
N SER A 56 2.59 8.56 4.18
CA SER A 56 3.21 7.90 5.32
C SER A 56 2.18 7.57 6.39
N VAL A 57 2.35 6.40 7.01
CA VAL A 57 1.44 5.90 8.06
C VAL A 57 2.27 5.54 9.28
N LYS A 58 2.00 6.21 10.39
CA LYS A 58 2.58 5.91 11.71
C LYS A 58 1.52 5.24 12.56
N TRP A 59 1.65 3.93 12.73
CA TRP A 59 0.72 3.14 13.53
C TRP A 59 0.98 3.30 15.03
N THR A 60 -0.09 3.48 15.79
CA THR A 60 -0.09 3.45 17.27
C THR A 60 -1.03 2.33 17.69
N LEU A 61 -0.50 1.11 17.72
CA LEU A 61 -1.27 -0.08 18.08
C LEU A 61 -1.15 -0.38 19.57
N PRO A 62 -2.15 -1.04 20.18
CA PRO A 62 -2.04 -1.52 21.54
C PRO A 62 -0.89 -2.53 21.71
N THR A 63 -0.38 -2.67 22.92
CA THR A 63 0.71 -3.61 23.23
C THR A 63 0.43 -5.02 22.71
N GLY A 64 1.42 -5.63 22.06
CA GLY A 64 1.36 -6.98 21.52
C GLY A 64 0.71 -7.11 20.14
N TRP A 65 0.05 -6.07 19.63
CA TRP A 65 -0.41 -6.02 18.25
C TRP A 65 0.75 -5.71 17.32
N ARG A 66 0.70 -6.28 16.11
CA ARG A 66 1.73 -6.08 15.08
C ARG A 66 1.10 -5.62 13.79
N VAL A 67 1.86 -4.90 12.98
CA VAL A 67 1.46 -4.49 11.63
C VAL A 67 2.58 -4.81 10.65
N GLY A 68 2.21 -5.34 9.48
CA GLY A 68 3.10 -5.57 8.36
C GLY A 68 3.36 -4.31 7.53
N ASN A 69 4.18 -4.46 6.49
CA ASN A 69 4.44 -3.37 5.56
C ASN A 69 3.16 -2.95 4.82
N LEU A 70 3.08 -1.66 4.45
CA LEU A 70 2.05 -1.18 3.55
C LEU A 70 2.17 -1.88 2.20
N ARG A 71 1.04 -2.36 1.69
CA ARG A 71 0.87 -2.90 0.35
C ARG A 71 0.13 -1.87 -0.48
N TRP A 72 0.70 -1.60 -1.65
CA TRP A 72 0.34 -0.47 -2.49
C TRP A 72 -0.40 -0.98 -3.73
N PRO A 73 -1.64 -0.55 -3.98
CA PRO A 73 -2.30 -0.77 -5.27
C PRO A 73 -1.46 -0.24 -6.43
N LEU A 74 -1.74 -0.73 -7.64
CA LEU A 74 -1.11 -0.21 -8.85
C LEU A 74 -1.44 1.28 -9.02
N PRO A 75 -0.44 2.16 -9.21
CA PRO A 75 -0.68 3.56 -9.51
C PRO A 75 -0.96 3.77 -11.00
N THR A 76 -1.38 4.99 -11.31
CA THR A 76 -1.42 5.50 -12.68
C THR A 76 -0.17 6.34 -12.94
N ARG A 77 0.38 6.24 -14.15
CA ARG A 77 1.43 7.14 -14.61
C ARG A 77 0.82 8.47 -15.06
N HIS A 78 1.31 9.58 -14.51
CA HIS A 78 0.86 10.92 -14.82
C HIS A 78 2.01 11.73 -15.42
N LYS A 79 1.82 12.29 -16.62
CA LYS A 79 2.84 13.11 -17.29
C LYS A 79 2.55 14.57 -17.01
N THR A 80 3.54 15.26 -16.47
CA THR A 80 3.51 16.71 -16.20
C THR A 80 4.48 17.44 -17.13
N ALA A 81 4.57 18.76 -17.01
CA ALA A 81 5.59 19.53 -17.71
C ALA A 81 6.99 19.29 -17.09
N GLU A 82 7.03 18.94 -15.81
CA GLU A 82 8.21 18.76 -14.98
C GLU A 82 8.77 17.33 -15.03
N GLY A 83 7.96 16.34 -15.42
CA GLY A 83 8.39 14.95 -15.49
C GLY A 83 7.24 13.94 -15.54
N THR A 84 7.48 12.77 -14.97
CA THR A 84 6.52 11.67 -14.84
C THR A 84 6.34 11.27 -13.38
N ASP A 85 5.10 11.34 -12.93
CA ASP A 85 4.68 10.97 -11.58
C ASP A 85 3.90 9.66 -11.58
N PHE A 86 3.86 9.01 -10.41
CA PHE A 86 2.99 7.86 -10.17
C PHE A 86 1.97 8.21 -9.09
N ILE A 87 0.70 8.26 -9.48
CA ILE A 87 -0.36 8.85 -8.67
C ILE A 87 -1.53 7.91 -8.45
N TYR A 88 -2.36 8.28 -7.47
CA TYR A 88 -3.71 7.79 -7.27
C TYR A 88 -4.67 8.97 -7.36
N GLU A 89 -5.68 8.87 -8.23
CA GLU A 89 -6.73 9.87 -8.40
C GLU A 89 -7.98 9.48 -7.62
N ASN A 90 -8.69 10.47 -7.05
CA ASN A 90 -9.95 10.33 -6.30
C ASN A 90 -9.87 9.53 -5.00
N GLU A 91 -9.31 8.31 -5.00
CA GLU A 91 -9.14 7.53 -3.79
C GLU A 91 -8.05 6.46 -3.89
N VAL A 92 -7.52 6.06 -2.74
CA VAL A 92 -6.65 4.89 -2.59
C VAL A 92 -6.87 4.21 -1.25
N LEU A 93 -6.82 2.87 -1.25
CA LEU A 93 -6.78 2.05 -0.05
C LEU A 93 -5.39 1.41 0.08
N LEU A 94 -4.57 1.94 0.99
CA LEU A 94 -3.25 1.39 1.31
C LEU A 94 -3.41 0.28 2.35
N LEU A 95 -3.12 -0.96 1.96
CA LEU A 95 -3.42 -2.13 2.79
C LEU A 95 -2.27 -2.45 3.75
N ALA A 96 -2.60 -2.95 4.94
CA ALA A 96 -1.64 -3.54 5.87
C ALA A 96 -2.25 -4.81 6.48
N GLU A 97 -1.41 -5.77 6.87
CA GLU A 97 -1.85 -6.87 7.72
C GLU A 97 -1.61 -6.53 9.17
N ILE A 98 -2.65 -6.62 9.99
CA ILE A 98 -2.57 -6.43 11.43
C ILE A 98 -2.77 -7.78 12.10
N THR A 99 -1.93 -8.09 13.08
CA THR A 99 -1.99 -9.35 13.85
C THR A 99 -2.30 -9.05 15.30
N ALA A 100 -3.34 -9.71 15.84
CA ALA A 100 -3.69 -9.64 17.25
C ALA A 100 -2.68 -10.41 18.11
N PRO A 101 -2.45 -10.02 19.38
CA PRO A 101 -1.56 -10.76 20.27
C PRO A 101 -2.05 -12.18 20.50
N LYS A 102 -1.13 -13.14 20.52
CA LYS A 102 -1.41 -14.53 20.91
C LYS A 102 -1.64 -14.60 22.43
N PRO A 103 -2.57 -15.42 22.93
CA PRO A 103 -2.69 -15.68 24.36
C PRO A 103 -1.37 -16.21 24.92
N GLY A 104 -0.92 -15.66 26.04
CA GLY A 104 0.36 -16.04 26.64
C GLY A 104 1.60 -15.45 25.97
N ALA A 105 1.46 -14.62 24.92
CA ALA A 105 2.58 -13.89 24.34
C ALA A 105 3.25 -13.02 25.39
N ARG A 106 4.59 -12.96 25.37
CA ARG A 106 5.38 -12.12 26.27
C ARG A 106 6.05 -10.98 25.48
N PRO A 107 6.17 -9.76 26.05
CA PRO A 107 6.88 -8.66 25.40
C PRO A 107 8.33 -9.02 25.08
N THR A 108 8.98 -9.72 26.01
CA THR A 108 10.37 -10.20 25.92
C THR A 108 10.48 -11.59 26.55
N LEU A 109 11.58 -12.32 26.29
CA LEU A 109 11.78 -13.66 26.88
C LEU A 109 11.80 -13.65 28.42
N ASP A 110 12.34 -12.58 29.01
CA ASP A 110 12.51 -12.35 30.44
C ASP A 110 11.28 -11.75 31.13
N SER A 111 10.24 -11.40 30.38
CA SER A 111 9.00 -10.88 30.97
C SER A 111 8.31 -11.94 31.83
N GLU A 112 8.04 -11.62 33.10
CA GLU A 112 7.39 -12.52 34.04
C GLU A 112 5.90 -12.73 33.73
N ALA A 113 5.23 -11.70 33.20
CA ALA A 113 3.80 -11.71 32.89
C ALA A 113 3.53 -11.71 31.37
N PRO A 114 2.53 -12.47 30.90
CA PRO A 114 2.08 -12.41 29.51
C PRO A 114 1.35 -11.09 29.23
N ILE A 115 1.32 -10.69 27.96
CA ILE A 115 0.53 -9.58 27.46
C ILE A 115 -0.95 -9.93 27.63
N PRO A 116 -1.74 -9.11 28.36
CA PRO A 116 -3.18 -9.29 28.42
C PRO A 116 -3.80 -9.17 27.02
N VAL A 117 -4.66 -10.11 26.64
CA VAL A 117 -5.46 -10.02 25.42
C VAL A 117 -6.81 -9.40 25.80
N PRO A 118 -7.06 -8.10 25.53
CA PRO A 118 -8.31 -7.47 25.89
C PRO A 118 -9.45 -7.98 25.00
N ARG A 119 -10.70 -7.92 25.48
CA ARG A 119 -11.89 -8.28 24.66
C ARG A 119 -12.13 -7.31 23.50
N SER A 120 -11.57 -6.11 23.56
CA SER A 120 -11.63 -5.11 22.51
C SER A 120 -10.36 -4.27 22.49
N ALA A 121 -10.06 -3.73 21.33
CA ALA A 121 -8.92 -2.85 21.09
C ALA A 121 -9.35 -1.67 20.21
N VAL A 122 -8.59 -0.58 20.28
CA VAL A 122 -8.71 0.54 19.33
C VAL A 122 -7.40 0.64 18.58
N LEU A 123 -7.45 0.42 17.28
CA LEU A 123 -6.31 0.56 16.39
C LEU A 123 -6.24 2.02 15.96
N LYS A 124 -5.06 2.62 16.00
CA LYS A 124 -4.85 4.02 15.64
C LYS A 124 -3.70 4.17 14.67
N ALA A 125 -3.79 5.19 13.81
CA ALA A 125 -2.68 5.61 12.98
C ALA A 125 -2.72 7.13 12.75
N LYS A 126 -1.54 7.73 12.61
CA LYS A 126 -1.37 9.06 12.03
C LYS A 126 -0.96 8.90 10.57
N VAL A 127 -1.76 9.44 9.67
CA VAL A 127 -1.55 9.42 8.23
C VAL A 127 -1.11 10.81 7.80
N SER A 128 -0.11 10.90 6.93
CA SER A 128 0.34 12.17 6.35
C SER A 128 0.63 11.96 4.88
N TRP A 129 0.11 12.83 4.02
CA TRP A 129 0.20 12.72 2.57
C TRP A 129 0.32 14.09 1.92
N LEU A 130 0.74 14.11 0.66
CA LEU A 130 0.63 15.28 -0.19
C LEU A 130 -0.60 15.10 -1.09
N VAL A 131 -1.46 16.12 -1.15
CA VAL A 131 -2.63 16.13 -2.03
C VAL A 131 -2.47 17.27 -3.04
N CYS A 132 -2.62 16.96 -4.32
CA CYS A 132 -2.30 17.90 -5.39
C CYS A 132 -3.44 18.01 -6.40
N GLN A 133 -3.60 19.22 -6.94
CA GLN A 133 -4.33 19.49 -8.17
C GLN A 133 -3.39 20.33 -9.06
N GLU A 134 -3.55 21.65 -9.10
CA GLU A 134 -2.58 22.58 -9.73
C GLU A 134 -1.37 22.84 -8.82
N ALA A 135 -1.60 22.80 -7.50
CA ALA A 135 -0.57 22.94 -6.49
C ALA A 135 -0.72 21.83 -5.46
N CYS A 136 0.40 21.50 -4.82
CA CYS A 136 0.49 20.46 -3.81
C CYS A 136 0.39 21.01 -2.40
N VAL A 137 -0.42 20.36 -1.57
CA VAL A 137 -0.66 20.77 -0.19
C VAL A 137 -0.44 19.59 0.76
N PRO A 138 0.36 19.76 1.82
CA PRO A 138 0.48 18.74 2.86
C PRO A 138 -0.83 18.56 3.64
N ALA A 139 -1.24 17.31 3.83
CA ALA A 139 -2.41 16.93 4.59
C ALA A 139 -2.07 15.83 5.60
N SER A 140 -2.82 15.79 6.70
CA SER A 140 -2.65 14.73 7.71
C SER A 140 -3.94 14.48 8.48
N ALA A 141 -4.06 13.28 9.02
CA ALA A 141 -5.21 12.83 9.79
C ALA A 141 -4.80 11.83 10.86
N GLU A 142 -5.48 11.86 12.01
CA GLU A 142 -5.46 10.77 12.97
C GLU A 142 -6.72 9.93 12.77
N VAL A 143 -6.52 8.65 12.48
CA VAL A 143 -7.60 7.70 12.19
C VAL A 143 -7.62 6.61 13.24
N SER A 144 -8.80 6.09 13.54
CA SER A 144 -8.95 4.98 14.47
C SER A 144 -10.13 4.09 14.13
N ALA A 145 -10.03 2.82 14.51
CA ALA A 145 -11.10 1.85 14.36
C ALA A 145 -11.12 0.89 15.57
N PRO A 146 -12.30 0.64 16.17
CA PRO A 146 -12.44 -0.39 17.19
C PRO A 146 -12.44 -1.78 16.56
N ILE A 147 -11.91 -2.76 17.28
CA ILE A 147 -11.97 -4.18 16.91
C ILE A 147 -12.22 -5.03 18.16
N MET A 148 -13.06 -6.05 18.03
CA MET A 148 -13.24 -7.05 19.08
C MET A 148 -12.17 -8.14 18.98
N VAL A 149 -11.84 -8.78 20.10
CA VAL A 149 -10.90 -9.90 20.13
C VAL A 149 -11.60 -11.09 20.77
N GLY A 150 -11.71 -12.19 20.01
CA GLY A 150 -12.49 -13.35 20.42
C GLY A 150 -12.74 -14.30 19.26
N GLN A 151 -14.00 -14.45 18.87
CA GLN A 151 -14.37 -15.24 17.69
C GLN A 151 -14.12 -14.44 16.41
N ASP A 152 -13.79 -15.11 15.31
CA ASP A 152 -13.69 -14.44 14.02
C ASP A 152 -15.05 -13.87 13.61
N LYS A 153 -15.04 -12.63 13.13
CA LYS A 153 -16.21 -11.98 12.55
C LYS A 153 -15.75 -10.98 11.48
N PRO A 154 -15.93 -11.31 10.19
CA PRO A 154 -15.69 -10.38 9.09
C PRO A 154 -16.52 -9.09 9.24
N SER A 155 -15.95 -7.97 8.81
CA SER A 155 -16.67 -6.70 8.71
C SER A 155 -17.40 -6.61 7.37
N LYS A 156 -18.17 -5.54 7.18
CA LYS A 156 -18.80 -5.22 5.89
C LYS A 156 -17.79 -4.94 4.75
N SER A 157 -16.54 -4.64 5.09
CA SER A 157 -15.47 -4.33 4.13
C SER A 157 -14.59 -5.54 3.82
N PHE A 158 -14.92 -6.73 4.34
CA PHE A 158 -14.13 -7.94 4.14
C PHE A 158 -13.90 -8.25 2.66
N ASP A 159 -14.98 -8.37 1.88
CA ASP A 159 -14.88 -8.74 0.46
C ASP A 159 -14.13 -7.67 -0.36
N LEU A 160 -14.42 -6.39 -0.11
CA LEU A 160 -13.70 -5.27 -0.75
C LEU A 160 -12.18 -5.36 -0.51
N LEU A 161 -11.76 -5.57 0.74
CA LEU A 161 -10.35 -5.62 1.07
C LEU A 161 -9.69 -6.93 0.60
N ALA A 162 -10.44 -8.02 0.50
CA ALA A 162 -9.97 -9.27 -0.10
C ALA A 162 -9.73 -9.12 -1.60
N GLU A 163 -10.66 -8.48 -2.33
CA GLU A 163 -10.52 -8.18 -3.76
C GLU A 163 -9.33 -7.26 -4.03
N LEU A 164 -9.22 -6.15 -3.30
CA LEU A 164 -8.10 -5.21 -3.44
C LEU A 164 -6.75 -5.86 -3.15
N LYS A 165 -6.68 -6.81 -2.21
CA LYS A 165 -5.46 -7.55 -1.92
C LYS A 165 -5.00 -8.39 -3.12
N LEU A 166 -5.94 -8.96 -3.88
CA LEU A 166 -5.64 -9.75 -5.09
C LEU A 166 -5.21 -8.87 -6.27
N ALA A 167 -5.66 -7.61 -6.30
CA ALA A 167 -5.26 -6.64 -7.31
C ALA A 167 -3.85 -6.07 -7.10
N ILE A 168 -3.21 -6.33 -5.96
CA ILE A 168 -1.82 -5.93 -5.72
C ILE A 168 -0.91 -6.93 -6.45
N PRO A 169 0.00 -6.47 -7.34
CA PRO A 169 0.86 -7.34 -8.10
C PRO A 169 1.59 -8.32 -7.20
N ALA A 170 1.47 -9.61 -7.51
CA ALA A 170 2.24 -10.65 -6.87
C ALA A 170 3.74 -10.42 -7.12
N SER A 171 4.58 -10.88 -6.19
CA SER A 171 6.02 -10.88 -6.42
C SER A 171 6.32 -11.71 -7.67
N LEU A 172 6.86 -11.06 -8.69
CA LEU A 172 7.29 -11.70 -9.92
C LEU A 172 8.60 -12.42 -9.63
N VAL A 173 8.52 -13.73 -9.40
CA VAL A 173 9.72 -14.58 -9.23
C VAL A 173 9.71 -15.78 -10.16
N ASP A 174 8.53 -16.25 -10.58
CA ASP A 174 8.43 -17.37 -11.52
C ASP A 174 8.29 -16.87 -12.96
N GLY A 175 9.07 -17.43 -13.88
CA GLY A 175 8.94 -17.18 -15.31
C GLY A 175 9.71 -15.97 -15.86
N TRP A 176 10.58 -15.32 -15.07
CA TRP A 176 11.36 -14.16 -15.52
C TRP A 176 12.86 -14.30 -15.22
N LYS A 177 13.69 -13.93 -16.19
CA LYS A 177 15.14 -13.73 -16.02
C LYS A 177 15.47 -12.25 -16.12
N VAL A 178 16.20 -11.74 -15.15
CA VAL A 178 16.63 -10.34 -15.09
C VAL A 178 18.15 -10.27 -15.33
N LYS A 179 18.60 -9.37 -16.20
CA LYS A 179 20.02 -9.15 -16.49
C LYS A 179 20.33 -7.66 -16.54
N ALA A 180 21.36 -7.22 -15.84
CA ALA A 180 21.91 -5.87 -16.00
C ALA A 180 22.61 -5.72 -17.36
N THR A 181 22.44 -4.57 -17.99
CA THR A 181 23.11 -4.16 -19.23
C THR A 181 23.98 -2.93 -18.97
N SER A 182 24.76 -2.49 -19.96
CA SER A 182 25.58 -1.28 -19.84
C SER A 182 24.76 0.01 -19.71
N THR A 183 23.46 -0.02 -19.97
CA THR A 183 22.57 1.16 -19.97
C THR A 183 21.27 0.95 -19.19
N GLY A 184 21.17 -0.12 -18.39
CA GLY A 184 19.97 -0.42 -17.60
C GLY A 184 19.74 -1.92 -17.37
N VAL A 185 18.52 -2.40 -17.60
CA VAL A 185 18.10 -3.78 -17.28
C VAL A 185 17.33 -4.41 -18.45
N ALA A 186 17.61 -5.67 -18.71
CA ALA A 186 16.83 -6.52 -19.61
C ALA A 186 16.09 -7.59 -18.81
N LEU A 187 14.78 -7.68 -19.04
CA LEU A 187 13.86 -8.66 -18.49
C LEU A 187 13.46 -9.61 -19.62
N ALA A 188 13.50 -10.92 -19.41
CA ALA A 188 13.07 -11.91 -20.40
C ALA A 188 12.18 -12.99 -19.78
N ARG A 189 11.12 -13.37 -20.49
CA ARG A 189 10.22 -14.47 -20.09
C ARG A 189 10.94 -15.82 -20.27
N THR A 190 11.05 -16.62 -19.21
CA THR A 190 11.71 -17.94 -19.26
C THR A 190 10.78 -19.08 -19.65
N ASP A 191 9.47 -18.87 -19.55
CA ASP A 191 8.43 -19.81 -19.99
C ASP A 191 8.12 -19.72 -21.48
N GLY A 192 8.66 -18.70 -22.16
CA GLY A 192 8.52 -18.51 -23.61
C GLY A 192 7.26 -17.76 -24.02
N ASP A 193 6.42 -17.36 -23.06
CA ASP A 193 5.24 -16.54 -23.33
C ASP A 193 5.64 -15.14 -23.80
N PRO A 194 4.90 -14.53 -24.74
CA PRO A 194 5.13 -13.15 -25.14
C PRO A 194 4.75 -12.18 -24.02
N ILE A 195 5.52 -11.10 -23.89
CA ILE A 195 5.16 -9.94 -23.08
C ILE A 195 3.93 -9.30 -23.73
N GLN A 196 2.86 -9.18 -22.95
CA GLN A 196 1.59 -8.67 -23.47
C GLN A 196 1.72 -7.21 -23.91
N LYS A 197 1.07 -6.87 -25.04
CA LYS A 197 0.98 -5.49 -25.51
C LYS A 197 0.27 -4.63 -24.46
N GLY A 198 0.88 -3.50 -24.11
CA GLY A 198 0.39 -2.63 -23.04
C GLY A 198 0.97 -2.94 -21.66
N THR A 199 1.92 -3.88 -21.55
CA THR A 199 2.71 -4.06 -20.33
C THR A 199 3.42 -2.75 -19.99
N ILE A 200 3.26 -2.28 -18.75
CA ILE A 200 3.94 -1.11 -18.21
C ILE A 200 4.95 -1.51 -17.15
N PHE A 201 6.08 -0.80 -17.11
CA PHE A 201 7.04 -0.88 -16.01
C PHE A 201 6.83 0.27 -15.03
N LEU A 202 6.73 -0.05 -13.74
CA LEU A 202 6.57 0.93 -12.67
C LEU A 202 7.71 0.71 -11.66
N PRO A 203 8.75 1.56 -11.66
CA PRO A 203 9.88 1.41 -10.75
C PRO A 203 9.40 1.60 -9.31
N ALA A 204 9.54 0.56 -8.51
CA ALA A 204 9.14 0.58 -7.10
C ALA A 204 9.99 1.52 -6.23
N GLU A 205 11.22 1.80 -6.67
CA GLU A 205 12.20 2.63 -5.98
C GLU A 205 12.56 3.83 -6.85
N ALA A 206 12.63 5.01 -6.23
CA ALA A 206 12.99 6.25 -6.91
C ALA A 206 14.49 6.30 -7.22
N GLY A 207 14.86 6.95 -8.33
CA GLY A 207 16.25 7.26 -8.67
C GLY A 207 17.08 6.12 -9.26
N ILE A 208 16.46 5.01 -9.66
CA ILE A 208 17.14 3.88 -10.32
C ILE A 208 16.87 3.88 -11.84
N PHE A 209 15.66 4.22 -12.24
CA PHE A 209 15.20 4.19 -13.62
C PHE A 209 14.65 5.54 -14.03
N ASP A 210 14.80 5.89 -15.31
CA ASP A 210 14.12 7.03 -15.90
C ASP A 210 12.60 6.81 -15.83
N HIS A 211 11.90 7.64 -15.07
CA HIS A 211 10.45 7.54 -14.87
C HIS A 211 9.66 7.75 -16.17
N SER A 212 10.24 8.47 -17.13
CA SER A 212 9.64 8.74 -18.43
C SER A 212 9.78 7.58 -19.41
N ASP A 213 10.71 6.64 -19.16
CA ASP A 213 10.96 5.48 -20.02
C ASP A 213 9.85 4.41 -19.81
N PRO A 214 8.99 4.14 -20.81
CA PRO A 214 8.06 3.03 -20.73
C PRO A 214 8.74 1.66 -20.83
N GLY A 215 10.04 1.63 -21.18
CA GLY A 215 10.75 0.43 -21.59
C GLY A 215 10.50 0.09 -23.05
N THR A 216 11.43 -0.64 -23.64
CA THR A 216 11.37 -1.11 -25.02
C THR A 216 11.18 -2.62 -25.04
N ILE A 217 10.06 -3.09 -25.59
CA ILE A 217 9.82 -4.53 -25.83
C ILE A 217 10.52 -4.93 -27.13
N SER A 218 11.24 -6.05 -27.14
CA SER A 218 11.90 -6.59 -28.33
C SER A 218 10.91 -7.01 -29.41
N ALA A 219 11.38 -7.08 -30.65
CA ALA A 219 10.55 -7.44 -31.81
C ALA A 219 9.91 -8.84 -31.72
N ASP A 220 10.57 -9.78 -31.04
CA ASP A 220 10.04 -11.12 -30.76
C ASP A 220 9.03 -11.14 -29.59
N GLY A 221 8.84 -9.99 -28.91
CA GLY A 221 7.94 -9.84 -27.77
C GLY A 221 8.44 -10.52 -26.49
N LYS A 222 9.66 -11.06 -26.45
CA LYS A 222 10.11 -11.93 -25.34
C LYS A 222 10.99 -11.22 -24.32
N SER A 223 11.45 -10.01 -24.63
CA SER A 223 12.27 -9.23 -23.71
C SER A 223 11.81 -7.78 -23.61
N LEU A 224 12.01 -7.20 -22.43
CA LEU A 224 11.76 -5.79 -22.11
C LEU A 224 13.09 -5.19 -21.65
N THR A 225 13.54 -4.13 -22.31
CA THR A 225 14.72 -3.36 -21.91
C THR A 225 14.28 -2.06 -21.27
N LEU A 226 14.85 -1.74 -20.11
CA LEU A 226 14.61 -0.54 -19.34
C LEU A 226 15.91 0.25 -19.23
N LYS A 227 15.86 1.57 -19.39
CA LYS A 227 17.03 2.43 -19.20
C LYS A 227 17.17 2.83 -17.74
N SER A 228 18.40 2.78 -17.23
CA SER A 228 18.73 3.45 -15.97
C SER A 228 18.74 4.96 -16.17
N SER A 229 18.40 5.70 -15.12
CA SER A 229 18.54 7.16 -15.04
C SER A 229 20.00 7.62 -15.13
#